data_AF-A0A8H3M7C9-F1
#
_entry.id   AF-A0A8H3M7C9-F1
#
_cell.length_a   1.000
_cell.length_b   1.000
_cell.length_c   1.000
_cell.angle_alpha   90.00
_cell.angle_beta   90.00
_cell.angle_gamma   90.00
#
_symmetry.space_group_name_H-M   'P 1'
#
loop_
_entity.id
_entity.type
_entity.pdbx_description
1 polymer ?
#
loop_
_entity_poly.entity_id
_entity_poly.type
_entity_poly.pdbx_seq_one_letter_code
_entity_poly.pdbx_strand_id
1 'polypeptide(L)'
;MPELSNIFNTLLDISMVVGPVLGYFDQINKFQQTKSSSGYSLDTTGVLLVSSIIRVFFWIGKRFATVLLYQSLLMIAVQLVLLHEFLKYRYPISPTPNRRWFWNWYTYKSYLIFLILLSGLLGLFLFMFYGQAWFVETLGFLSLGIESTVPMPQAWKNFKRHSVSGFSKWIILTWFCGDTFKTFYYIYYHTPVQFILCGIIQLSVDIIIVVQTIIYGRRMRALQYPVTIAVTKKFEMTNQYSRKKSVTDLKNGTNNPPVLCSNGPFLGLDLPIWKCACAKWNLEDRCAPSINWETYEVRSDRRCLTTSWIVTKNLYWMFFTRVICIVTLHLINFYQ
;
A
#
# COMPACT_ATOMS: atom_id res chain seq x y z
N MET A 1 -25.65 -19.09 28.79
CA MET A 1 -25.98 -19.71 27.48
C MET A 1 -24.68 -20.22 26.86
N PRO A 2 -24.25 -21.46 27.20
CA PRO A 2 -22.96 -22.02 26.75
C PRO A 2 -22.87 -22.20 25.23
N GLU A 3 -24.00 -22.47 24.57
CA GLU A 3 -24.13 -22.52 23.11
C GLU A 3 -23.73 -21.19 22.44
N LEU A 4 -24.24 -20.06 22.97
CA LEU A 4 -23.96 -18.73 22.42
C LEU A 4 -22.48 -18.36 22.56
N SER A 5 -21.85 -18.69 23.69
CA SER A 5 -20.42 -18.45 23.89
C SER A 5 -19.55 -19.29 22.96
N ASN A 6 -19.96 -20.54 22.67
CA ASN A 6 -19.22 -21.40 21.75
C ASN A 6 -19.27 -20.85 20.32
N ILE A 7 -20.47 -20.47 19.85
CA ILE A 7 -20.64 -19.84 18.53
C ILE A 7 -19.81 -18.56 18.43
N PHE A 8 -19.87 -17.70 19.46
CA PHE A 8 -19.10 -16.46 19.49
C PHE A 8 -17.59 -16.70 19.40
N ASN A 9 -17.04 -17.63 20.19
CA ASN A 9 -15.62 -17.97 20.16
C ASN A 9 -15.19 -18.55 18.80
N THR A 10 -16.00 -19.42 18.20
CA THR A 10 -15.72 -19.94 16.85
C THR A 10 -15.72 -18.83 15.80
N LEU A 11 -16.65 -17.88 15.88
CA LEU A 11 -16.67 -16.73 14.98
C LEU A 11 -15.44 -15.83 15.16
N LEU A 12 -14.97 -15.62 16.40
CA LEU A 12 -13.75 -14.87 16.68
C LEU A 12 -12.52 -15.55 16.05
N ASP A 13 -12.38 -16.87 16.21
CA ASP A 13 -11.26 -17.65 15.68
C ASP A 13 -11.24 -17.63 14.14
N ILE A 14 -12.40 -17.83 13.50
CA ILE A 14 -12.55 -17.73 12.04
C ILE A 14 -12.17 -16.33 11.56
N SER A 15 -12.66 -15.29 12.24
CA SER A 15 -12.35 -13.90 11.91
C SER A 15 -10.85 -13.61 12.01
N MET A 16 -10.20 -14.17 13.03
CA MET A 16 -8.75 -14.04 13.22
C MET A 16 -7.94 -14.69 12.10
N VAL A 17 -8.39 -15.83 11.58
CA VAL A 17 -7.74 -16.56 10.48
C VAL A 17 -7.99 -15.88 9.13
N VAL A 18 -9.25 -15.52 8.84
CA VAL A 18 -9.69 -15.07 7.51
C VAL A 18 -9.47 -13.57 7.31
N GLY A 19 -9.69 -12.76 8.35
CA GLY A 19 -9.66 -11.30 8.28
C GLY A 19 -8.41 -10.72 7.61
N PRO A 20 -7.18 -11.10 8.02
CA PRO A 20 -5.95 -10.62 7.39
C PRO A 20 -5.84 -10.97 5.91
N VAL A 21 -6.51 -12.03 5.47
CA VAL A 21 -6.36 -12.60 4.13
C VAL A 21 -7.35 -12.00 3.12
N LEU A 22 -8.53 -11.56 3.59
CA LEU A 22 -9.60 -10.99 2.76
C LEU A 22 -9.11 -9.87 1.83
N GLY A 23 -8.31 -8.95 2.37
CA GLY A 23 -7.80 -7.83 1.58
C GLY A 23 -6.93 -8.25 0.38
N TYR A 24 -6.28 -9.42 0.44
CA TYR A 24 -5.46 -9.93 -0.66
C TYR A 24 -6.29 -10.65 -1.72
N PHE A 25 -7.41 -11.26 -1.36
CA PHE A 25 -8.37 -11.79 -2.34
C PHE A 25 -8.89 -10.68 -3.25
N ASP A 26 -9.24 -9.52 -2.68
CA ASP A 26 -9.64 -8.36 -3.46
C ASP A 26 -8.53 -7.87 -4.39
N GLN A 27 -7.27 -7.93 -3.96
CA GLN A 27 -6.13 -7.58 -4.83
C GLN A 27 -5.94 -8.58 -5.97
N ILE A 28 -6.09 -9.88 -5.71
CA ILE A 28 -6.05 -10.93 -6.75
C ILE A 28 -7.12 -10.63 -7.80
N ASN A 29 -8.36 -10.41 -7.35
CA ASN A 29 -9.49 -10.07 -8.22
C ASN A 29 -9.19 -8.82 -9.05
N LYS A 30 -8.60 -7.79 -8.42
CA LYS A 30 -8.20 -6.55 -9.10
C LYS A 30 -7.15 -6.79 -10.19
N PHE A 31 -6.14 -7.63 -9.97
CA PHE A 31 -5.16 -7.97 -11.00
C PHE A 31 -5.81 -8.70 -12.18
N GLN A 32 -6.73 -9.59 -11.91
CA GLN A 32 -7.44 -10.35 -12.94
C GLN A 32 -8.37 -9.48 -13.77
N GLN A 33 -9.04 -8.50 -13.15
CA GLN A 33 -9.93 -7.55 -13.84
C GLN A 33 -9.13 -6.54 -14.68
N THR A 34 -8.12 -5.91 -14.08
CA THR A 34 -7.34 -4.85 -14.73
C THR A 34 -6.27 -5.38 -15.68
N LYS A 35 -5.99 -6.69 -15.66
CA LYS A 35 -4.90 -7.36 -16.38
C LYS A 35 -3.54 -6.67 -16.18
N SER A 36 -3.37 -6.04 -15.01
CA SER A 36 -2.18 -5.28 -14.66
C SER A 36 -1.90 -5.39 -13.17
N SER A 37 -0.65 -5.64 -12.80
CA SER A 37 -0.20 -5.56 -11.40
C SER A 37 0.40 -4.20 -11.02
N SER A 38 0.19 -3.18 -11.86
CA SER A 38 0.72 -1.84 -11.60
C SER A 38 0.13 -1.22 -10.33
N GLY A 39 0.98 -0.59 -9.51
CA GLY A 39 0.57 0.08 -8.27
C GLY A 39 0.64 -0.79 -7.00
N TYR A 40 0.73 -2.12 -7.12
CA TYR A 40 0.98 -3.00 -5.98
C TYR A 40 2.47 -3.21 -5.74
N SER A 41 2.87 -3.36 -4.46
CA SER A 41 4.27 -3.56 -4.09
C SER A 41 4.57 -5.04 -3.93
N LEU A 42 5.41 -5.57 -4.83
CA LEU A 42 5.90 -6.95 -4.75
C LEU A 42 6.58 -7.28 -3.42
N ASP A 43 7.26 -6.31 -2.80
CA ASP A 43 7.98 -6.53 -1.55
C ASP A 43 7.02 -6.80 -0.39
N THR A 44 5.81 -6.23 -0.41
CA THR A 44 4.80 -6.48 0.64
C THR A 44 4.46 -7.97 0.70
N THR A 45 4.25 -8.60 -0.46
CA THR A 45 4.03 -10.05 -0.54
C THR A 45 5.23 -10.85 -0.04
N GLY A 46 6.46 -10.40 -0.33
CA GLY A 46 7.67 -11.06 0.17
C GLY A 46 7.84 -11.00 1.68
N VAL A 47 7.66 -9.80 2.25
CA VAL A 47 7.73 -9.56 3.69
C VAL A 47 6.72 -10.43 4.44
N LEU A 48 5.49 -10.54 3.92
CA LEU A 48 4.44 -11.36 4.52
C LEU A 48 4.69 -12.87 4.41
N LEU A 49 5.22 -13.34 3.28
CA LEU A 49 5.62 -14.74 3.11
C LEU A 49 6.73 -15.12 4.09
N VAL A 50 7.80 -14.32 4.15
CA VAL A 50 8.94 -14.55 5.03
C VAL A 50 8.51 -14.52 6.49
N SER A 51 7.76 -13.50 6.90
CA SER A 51 7.20 -13.39 8.26
C SER A 51 6.35 -14.60 8.64
N SER A 52 5.42 -15.02 7.77
CA SER A 52 4.51 -16.13 8.05
C SER A 52 5.25 -17.47 8.14
N ILE A 53 6.27 -17.70 7.31
CA ILE A 53 7.11 -18.92 7.40
C ILE A 53 7.87 -18.95 8.72
N ILE A 54 8.55 -17.86 9.10
CA ILE A 54 9.27 -17.78 10.38
C ILE A 54 8.30 -18.03 11.54
N ARG A 55 7.06 -17.53 11.45
CA ARG A 55 6.03 -17.75 12.48
C ARG A 55 5.60 -19.21 12.60
N VAL A 56 5.56 -19.97 11.50
CA VAL A 56 5.33 -21.42 11.54
C VAL A 56 6.45 -22.13 12.31
N PHE A 57 7.72 -21.77 12.07
CA PHE A 57 8.85 -22.32 12.84
C PHE A 57 8.84 -21.87 14.31
N PHE A 58 8.43 -20.63 14.59
CA PHE A 58 8.20 -20.17 15.96
C PHE A 58 7.16 -21.04 16.68
N TRP A 59 6.06 -21.40 16.01
CA TRP A 59 5.05 -22.30 16.57
C TRP A 59 5.57 -23.71 16.84
N ILE A 60 6.44 -24.24 15.97
CA ILE A 60 7.09 -25.54 16.20
C ILE A 60 7.95 -25.49 17.47
N GLY A 61 8.72 -24.40 17.65
CA GLY A 61 9.57 -24.21 18.84
C GLY A 61 8.78 -23.90 20.13
N LYS A 62 7.69 -23.15 20.04
CA LYS A 62 6.83 -22.78 21.17
C LYS A 62 5.36 -22.82 20.74
N ARG A 63 4.61 -23.78 21.29
CA ARG A 63 3.20 -23.96 20.96
C ARG A 63 2.35 -22.83 21.56
N PHE A 64 1.71 -22.06 20.68
CA PHE A 64 0.65 -21.10 21.00
C PHE A 64 -0.64 -21.50 20.28
N ALA A 65 -1.72 -20.73 20.47
CA ALA A 65 -3.04 -21.01 19.91
C ALA A 65 -2.98 -21.44 18.43
N THR A 66 -3.56 -22.60 18.12
CA THR A 66 -3.56 -23.21 16.77
C THR A 66 -4.23 -22.32 15.74
N VAL A 67 -5.18 -21.48 16.16
CA VAL A 67 -5.82 -20.44 15.33
C VAL A 67 -4.77 -19.56 14.64
N LEU A 68 -3.71 -19.16 15.34
CA LEU A 68 -2.63 -18.32 14.81
C LEU A 68 -1.71 -19.09 13.84
N LEU A 69 -1.58 -20.40 14.03
CA LEU A 69 -0.90 -21.26 13.06
C LEU A 69 -1.72 -21.34 11.76
N TYR A 70 -3.03 -21.62 11.85
CA TYR A 70 -3.90 -21.64 10.67
C TYR A 70 -3.92 -20.31 9.93
N GLN A 71 -3.91 -19.19 10.67
CA GLN A 71 -3.76 -17.85 10.10
C GLN A 71 -2.46 -17.72 9.29
N SER A 72 -1.34 -18.26 9.79
CA SER A 72 -0.04 -18.25 9.09
C SER A 72 -0.05 -19.12 7.84
N LEU A 73 -0.60 -20.32 7.93
CA LEU A 73 -0.66 -21.26 6.81
C LEU A 73 -1.55 -20.72 5.69
N LEU A 74 -2.72 -20.17 6.04
CA LEU A 74 -3.63 -19.55 5.07
C LEU A 74 -2.98 -18.32 4.42
N MET A 75 -2.28 -17.50 5.22
CA MET A 75 -1.54 -16.35 4.71
C MET A 75 -0.45 -16.77 3.71
N ILE A 76 0.33 -17.81 4.01
CA ILE A 76 1.33 -18.34 3.06
C ILE A 76 0.66 -18.78 1.75
N ALA A 77 -0.43 -19.56 1.82
CA ALA A 77 -1.13 -20.04 0.64
C ALA A 77 -1.64 -18.90 -0.24
N VAL A 78 -2.33 -17.91 0.34
CA VAL A 78 -2.87 -16.78 -0.43
C VAL A 78 -1.77 -15.87 -0.95
N GLN A 79 -0.70 -15.63 -0.20
CA GLN A 79 0.42 -14.82 -0.69
C GLN A 79 1.18 -15.50 -1.84
N LEU A 80 1.27 -16.85 -1.86
CA LEU A 80 1.81 -17.58 -3.01
C LEU A 80 0.93 -17.43 -4.26
N VAL A 81 -0.39 -17.52 -4.11
CA VAL A 81 -1.34 -17.27 -5.21
C VAL A 81 -1.24 -15.82 -5.69
N LEU A 82 -1.25 -14.85 -4.79
CA LEU A 82 -1.09 -13.43 -5.11
C LEU A 82 0.24 -13.16 -5.82
N LEU A 83 1.34 -13.80 -5.39
CA LEU A 83 2.64 -13.69 -6.04
C LEU A 83 2.61 -14.24 -7.47
N HIS A 84 1.97 -15.39 -7.68
CA HIS A 84 1.80 -15.98 -9.01
C HIS A 84 1.03 -15.04 -9.95
N GLU A 85 -0.13 -14.55 -9.50
CA GLU A 85 -0.98 -13.63 -10.27
C GLU A 85 -0.27 -12.30 -10.52
N PHE A 86 0.45 -11.77 -9.53
CA PHE A 86 1.24 -10.55 -9.68
C PHE A 86 2.26 -10.68 -10.82
N LEU A 87 3.02 -11.78 -10.85
CA LEU A 87 4.06 -12.01 -11.87
C LEU A 87 3.48 -12.25 -13.26
N LYS A 88 2.30 -12.89 -13.35
CA LYS A 88 1.58 -13.11 -14.60
C LYS A 88 1.15 -11.81 -15.27
N TYR A 89 0.68 -10.84 -14.49
CA TYR A 89 0.20 -9.53 -14.98
C TYR A 89 1.22 -8.40 -14.84
N ARG A 90 2.47 -8.75 -14.53
CA ARG A 90 3.57 -7.80 -14.42
C ARG A 90 4.07 -7.41 -15.81
N TYR A 91 4.17 -6.12 -16.08
CA TYR A 91 4.88 -5.66 -17.28
C TYR A 91 6.35 -6.16 -17.27
N PRO A 92 6.89 -6.56 -18.42
CA PRO A 92 8.27 -7.03 -18.50
C PRO A 92 9.22 -5.95 -17.97
N ILE A 93 10.03 -6.32 -16.99
CA ILE A 93 11.06 -5.45 -16.42
C ILE A 93 12.13 -5.27 -17.50
N SER A 94 12.65 -4.05 -17.67
CA SER A 94 13.85 -3.78 -18.46
C SER A 94 14.95 -4.80 -18.12
N PRO A 95 15.64 -5.41 -19.11
CA PRO A 95 16.61 -6.48 -18.90
C PRO A 95 17.85 -6.07 -18.10
N THR A 96 17.95 -4.82 -17.64
CA THR A 96 19.03 -4.38 -16.76
C THR A 96 18.74 -4.83 -15.32
N PRO A 97 19.51 -5.78 -14.75
CA PRO A 97 19.35 -6.19 -13.38
C PRO A 97 19.81 -5.04 -12.48
N ASN A 98 18.89 -4.19 -12.05
CA ASN A 98 19.16 -3.27 -10.95
C ASN A 98 19.33 -4.11 -9.67
N ARG A 99 20.59 -4.47 -9.37
CA ARG A 99 21.08 -5.34 -8.27
C ARG A 99 20.67 -4.93 -6.85
N ARG A 100 19.89 -3.85 -6.68
CA ARG A 100 19.58 -3.19 -5.40
C ARG A 100 18.24 -3.60 -4.77
N TRP A 101 17.55 -4.61 -5.31
CA TRP A 101 16.16 -4.92 -4.94
C TRP A 101 16.05 -6.39 -4.57
N PHE A 102 16.27 -6.70 -3.29
CA PHE A 102 15.94 -8.00 -2.70
C PHE A 102 14.44 -8.25 -2.94
N TRP A 103 14.06 -9.44 -3.44
CA TRP A 103 12.68 -9.79 -3.82
C TRP A 103 12.17 -9.27 -5.19
N ASN A 104 13.03 -9.26 -6.22
CA ASN A 104 12.65 -8.83 -7.58
C ASN A 104 13.13 -9.77 -8.71
N TRP A 105 12.94 -11.07 -8.53
CA TRP A 105 13.22 -12.07 -9.58
C TRP A 105 12.14 -12.08 -10.68
N TYR A 106 12.52 -12.56 -11.86
CA TYR A 106 11.64 -12.64 -13.04
C TYR A 106 10.68 -13.83 -12.98
N THR A 107 11.18 -14.97 -12.51
CA THR A 107 10.47 -16.24 -12.59
C THR A 107 9.88 -16.61 -11.23
N TYR A 108 8.63 -17.05 -11.19
CA TYR A 108 7.96 -17.54 -9.98
C TYR A 108 8.79 -18.64 -9.25
N LYS A 109 9.41 -19.53 -10.03
CA LYS A 109 10.30 -20.59 -9.51
C LYS A 109 11.44 -20.05 -8.63
N SER A 110 12.03 -18.91 -8.96
CA SER A 110 13.13 -18.33 -8.16
C SER A 110 12.67 -17.93 -6.77
N TYR A 111 11.43 -17.43 -6.63
CA TYR A 111 10.84 -17.13 -5.33
C TYR A 111 10.58 -18.40 -4.53
N LEU A 112 10.04 -19.45 -5.16
CA LEU A 112 9.80 -20.73 -4.50
C LEU A 112 11.10 -21.37 -4.01
N ILE A 113 12.15 -21.38 -4.84
CA ILE A 113 13.47 -21.89 -4.46
C ILE A 113 13.98 -21.12 -3.23
N PHE A 114 13.90 -19.80 -3.24
CA PHE A 114 14.28 -19.00 -2.08
C PHE A 114 13.49 -19.37 -0.82
N LEU A 115 12.16 -19.51 -0.92
CA LEU A 115 11.30 -19.84 0.22
C LEU A 115 11.56 -21.25 0.77
N ILE A 116 11.84 -22.21 -0.12
CA ILE A 116 12.23 -23.57 0.27
C ILE A 116 13.59 -23.56 0.97
N LEU A 117 14.58 -22.86 0.42
CA LEU A 117 15.90 -22.72 1.04
C LEU A 117 15.82 -22.01 2.40
N LEU A 118 15.02 -20.96 2.51
CA LEU A 118 14.75 -20.26 3.77
C LEU A 118 14.11 -21.22 4.80
N SER A 119 13.10 -21.98 4.39
CA SER A 119 12.44 -22.95 5.26
C SER A 119 13.38 -24.07 5.69
N GLY A 120 14.21 -24.59 4.78
CA GLY A 120 15.24 -25.59 5.09
C GLY A 120 16.30 -25.05 6.06
N LEU A 121 16.76 -23.81 5.87
CA LEU A 121 17.70 -23.16 6.77
C LEU A 121 17.11 -22.92 8.16
N LEU A 122 15.86 -22.45 8.25
CA LEU A 122 15.14 -22.29 9.52
C LEU A 122 14.94 -23.64 10.21
N GLY A 123 14.62 -24.69 9.47
CA GLY A 123 14.52 -26.05 9.99
C GLY A 123 15.85 -26.58 10.52
N LEU A 124 16.94 -26.35 9.79
CA LEU A 124 18.30 -26.68 10.23
C LEU A 124 18.68 -25.95 11.51
N PHE A 125 18.43 -24.64 11.60
CA PHE A 125 18.70 -23.88 12.82
C PHE A 125 17.82 -24.30 13.99
N LEU A 126 16.54 -24.60 13.75
CA LEU A 126 15.66 -25.11 14.79
C LEU A 126 16.12 -26.48 15.31
N PHE A 127 16.64 -27.33 14.43
CA PHE A 127 17.26 -28.60 14.82
C PHE A 127 18.55 -28.39 15.62
N MET A 128 19.44 -27.50 15.15
CA MET A 128 20.73 -27.23 15.80
C MET A 128 20.58 -26.54 17.16
N PHE A 129 19.62 -25.63 17.31
CA PHE A 129 19.32 -24.90 18.54
C PHE A 129 18.08 -25.46 19.25
N TYR A 130 17.81 -26.77 19.10
CA TYR A 130 16.68 -27.40 19.74
C TYR A 130 16.74 -27.23 21.28
N GLY A 131 15.62 -26.86 21.89
CA GLY A 131 15.52 -26.61 23.33
C GLY A 131 16.07 -25.26 23.81
N GLN A 132 16.68 -24.46 22.93
CA GLN A 132 17.19 -23.13 23.29
C GLN A 132 16.09 -22.07 23.23
N ALA A 133 15.63 -21.61 24.40
CA ALA A 133 14.55 -20.64 24.51
C ALA A 133 14.87 -19.32 23.78
N TRP A 134 16.08 -18.79 23.94
CA TRP A 134 16.48 -17.51 23.31
C TRP A 134 16.30 -17.53 21.78
N PHE A 135 16.57 -18.67 21.13
CA PHE A 135 16.45 -18.82 19.69
C PHE A 135 14.97 -18.79 19.27
N VAL A 136 14.12 -19.54 19.97
CA VAL A 136 12.68 -19.58 19.71
C VAL A 136 12.01 -18.23 19.96
N GLU A 137 12.35 -17.56 21.07
CA GLU A 137 11.83 -16.21 21.36
C GLU A 137 12.28 -15.21 20.28
N THR A 138 13.52 -15.32 19.77
CA THR A 138 14.03 -14.50 18.67
C THR A 138 13.26 -14.73 17.37
N LEU A 139 12.91 -15.98 17.04
CA LEU A 139 12.03 -16.28 15.89
C LEU A 139 10.65 -15.62 16.02
N GLY A 140 10.10 -15.61 17.24
CA GLY A 140 8.84 -14.91 17.54
C GLY A 140 8.94 -13.41 17.29
N PHE A 141 9.94 -12.74 17.85
CA PHE A 141 10.16 -11.31 17.61
C PHE A 141 10.48 -10.99 16.16
N LEU A 142 11.23 -11.85 15.48
CA LEU A 142 11.56 -11.69 14.08
C LEU A 142 10.30 -11.78 13.22
N SER A 143 9.52 -12.85 13.33
CA SER A 143 8.31 -13.03 12.51
C SER A 143 7.31 -11.90 12.68
N LEU A 144 6.93 -11.57 13.92
CA LEU A 144 5.93 -10.55 14.24
C LEU A 144 6.49 -9.14 14.07
N GLY A 145 7.78 -8.94 14.31
CA GLY A 145 8.48 -7.70 14.03
C GLY A 145 8.46 -7.37 12.54
N ILE A 146 8.75 -8.34 11.68
CA ILE A 146 8.65 -8.18 10.22
C ILE A 146 7.22 -7.79 9.82
N GLU A 147 6.21 -8.48 10.34
CA GLU A 147 4.80 -8.19 10.07
C GLU A 147 4.42 -6.76 10.52
N SER A 148 4.96 -6.31 11.64
CA SER A 148 4.70 -4.96 12.16
C SER A 148 5.24 -3.83 11.29
N THR A 149 6.19 -4.12 10.40
CA THR A 149 6.74 -3.11 9.48
C THR A 149 5.87 -2.85 8.25
N VAL A 150 4.88 -3.69 7.97
CA VAL A 150 4.03 -3.59 6.78
C VAL A 150 3.40 -2.19 6.59
N PRO A 151 2.76 -1.59 7.61
CA PRO A 151 2.14 -0.26 7.50
C PRO A 151 3.14 0.91 7.50
N MET A 152 4.36 0.72 8.02
CA MET A 152 5.30 1.83 8.26
C MET A 152 5.66 2.63 6.99
N PRO A 153 5.89 2.00 5.82
CA PRO A 153 6.25 2.74 4.62
C PRO A 153 5.08 3.53 4.04
N GLN A 154 3.85 3.14 4.34
CA GLN A 154 2.68 3.97 4.02
C GLN A 154 2.66 5.22 4.91
N ALA A 155 2.87 5.07 6.22
CA ALA A 155 2.99 6.21 7.14
C ALA A 155 4.11 7.18 6.72
N TRP A 156 5.25 6.64 6.28
CA TRP A 156 6.37 7.43 5.77
C TRP A 156 6.04 8.16 4.46
N LYS A 157 5.39 7.48 3.50
CA LYS A 157 4.96 8.11 2.23
C LYS A 157 4.00 9.26 2.49
N ASN A 158 3.03 9.07 3.38
CA ASN A 158 2.08 10.10 3.77
C ASN A 158 2.79 11.31 4.39
N PHE A 159 3.75 11.06 5.29
CA PHE A 159 4.56 12.12 5.90
C PHE A 159 5.34 12.92 4.86
N LYS A 160 6.09 12.24 3.98
CA LYS A 160 6.94 12.89 2.97
C LYS A 160 6.15 13.66 1.92
N ARG A 161 4.97 13.15 1.53
CA ARG A 161 4.14 13.75 0.47
C ARG A 161 3.19 14.81 1.00
N HIS A 162 2.99 14.90 2.32
CA HIS A 162 1.95 15.71 2.96
C HIS A 162 0.57 15.56 2.30
N SER A 163 0.29 14.37 1.76
CA SER A 163 -0.92 14.06 0.99
C SER A 163 -1.24 12.58 1.12
N VAL A 164 -2.53 12.29 1.21
CA VAL A 164 -3.10 10.93 1.24
C VAL A 164 -3.85 10.60 -0.06
N SER A 165 -3.56 11.33 -1.15
CA SER A 165 -4.18 11.11 -2.46
C SER A 165 -3.87 9.71 -2.99
N GLY A 166 -4.92 8.97 -3.37
CA GLY A 166 -4.82 7.59 -3.87
C GLY A 166 -5.00 6.49 -2.81
N PHE A 167 -5.22 6.86 -1.54
CA PHE A 167 -5.51 5.89 -0.47
C PHE A 167 -6.99 5.92 -0.08
N SER A 168 -7.67 4.77 -0.11
CA SER A 168 -9.09 4.68 0.27
C SER A 168 -9.24 4.78 1.79
N LYS A 169 -10.09 5.71 2.25
CA LYS A 169 -10.37 5.89 3.69
C LYS A 169 -10.92 4.63 4.34
N TRP A 170 -11.68 3.82 3.59
CA TRP A 170 -12.24 2.56 4.06
C TRP A 170 -11.15 1.52 4.36
N ILE A 171 -10.07 1.48 3.58
CA ILE A 171 -8.95 0.57 3.81
C ILE A 171 -8.20 0.92 5.10
N ILE A 172 -8.05 2.22 5.41
CA ILE A 172 -7.41 2.64 6.67
C ILE A 172 -8.24 2.19 7.86
N LEU A 173 -9.56 2.36 7.77
CA LEU A 173 -10.46 1.97 8.85
C LEU A 173 -10.43 0.46 9.08
N THR A 174 -10.40 -0.35 8.02
CA THR A 174 -10.32 -1.81 8.17
C THR A 174 -8.98 -2.26 8.76
N TRP A 175 -7.87 -1.59 8.43
CA TRP A 175 -6.57 -1.86 9.05
C TRP A 175 -6.60 -1.56 10.55
N PHE A 176 -7.00 -0.34 10.92
CA PHE A 176 -7.08 0.07 12.33
C PHE A 176 -8.01 -0.84 13.16
N CYS A 177 -9.21 -1.12 12.64
CA CYS A 177 -10.16 -2.02 13.32
C CYS A 177 -9.61 -3.44 13.41
N GLY A 178 -8.95 -3.93 12.36
CA GLY A 178 -8.33 -5.25 12.33
C GLY A 178 -7.21 -5.39 13.37
N ASP A 179 -6.29 -4.43 13.43
CA ASP A 179 -5.15 -4.46 14.36
C ASP A 179 -5.59 -4.22 15.81
N THR A 180 -6.65 -3.43 16.02
CA THR A 180 -7.32 -3.31 17.33
C THR A 180 -7.89 -4.65 17.78
N PHE A 181 -8.68 -5.30 16.91
CA PHE A 181 -9.26 -6.62 17.17
C PHE A 181 -8.18 -7.67 17.47
N LYS A 182 -7.12 -7.69 16.66
CA LYS A 182 -5.98 -8.61 16.78
C LYS A 182 -5.27 -8.43 18.13
N THR A 183 -5.00 -7.18 18.52
CA THR A 183 -4.33 -6.85 19.78
C THR A 183 -5.20 -7.24 20.98
N PHE A 184 -6.51 -7.00 20.91
CA PHE A 184 -7.44 -7.45 21.94
C PHE A 184 -7.47 -8.97 22.05
N TYR A 185 -7.52 -9.68 20.91
CA TYR A 185 -7.46 -11.15 20.88
C TYR A 185 -6.19 -11.68 21.56
N TYR A 186 -5.03 -11.06 21.32
CA TYR A 186 -3.77 -11.45 21.95
C TYR A 186 -3.77 -11.30 23.47
N ILE A 187 -4.33 -10.19 23.96
CA ILE A 187 -4.44 -9.94 25.40
C ILE A 187 -5.43 -10.92 26.04
N TYR A 188 -6.59 -11.12 25.40
CA TYR A 188 -7.65 -11.99 25.93
C TYR A 188 -7.24 -13.46 26.01
N TYR A 189 -6.56 -13.99 24.98
CA TYR A 189 -6.12 -15.38 24.95
C TYR A 189 -4.72 -15.61 25.57
N HIS A 190 -4.16 -14.60 26.26
CA HIS A 190 -2.83 -14.66 26.89
C HIS A 190 -1.75 -15.23 25.96
N THR A 191 -1.69 -14.72 24.72
CA THR A 191 -0.71 -15.18 23.74
C THR A 191 0.72 -14.74 24.13
N PRO A 192 1.78 -15.35 23.56
CA PRO A 192 3.14 -14.97 23.87
C PRO A 192 3.38 -13.46 23.72
N VAL A 193 4.21 -12.88 24.60
CA VAL A 193 4.44 -11.43 24.70
C VAL A 193 4.83 -10.76 23.39
N GLN A 194 5.47 -11.49 22.47
CA GLN A 194 5.82 -11.01 21.13
C GLN A 194 4.59 -10.56 20.34
N PHE A 195 3.47 -11.28 20.44
CA PHE A 195 2.23 -10.93 19.73
C PHE A 195 1.64 -9.63 20.26
N ILE A 196 1.62 -9.47 21.59
CA ILE A 196 1.08 -8.27 22.24
C ILE A 196 1.95 -7.05 21.91
N LEU A 197 3.28 -7.16 22.08
CA LEU A 197 4.21 -6.06 21.81
C LEU A 197 4.17 -5.62 20.35
N CYS A 198 4.26 -6.56 19.40
CA CYS A 198 4.18 -6.22 17.97
C CYS A 198 2.79 -5.74 17.55
N GLY A 199 1.72 -6.26 18.15
CA GLY A 199 0.35 -5.79 17.92
C GLY A 199 0.15 -4.34 18.37
N ILE A 200 0.68 -3.96 19.53
CA ILE A 200 0.68 -2.56 20.00
C ILE A 200 1.46 -1.66 19.03
N ILE A 201 2.63 -2.12 18.54
CA ILE A 201 3.41 -1.36 17.55
C ILE A 201 2.60 -1.16 16.27
N GLN A 202 1.96 -2.20 15.74
CA GLN A 202 1.08 -2.12 14.57
C GLN A 202 -0.03 -1.10 14.78
N LEU A 203 -0.77 -1.24 15.88
CA LEU A 203 -1.86 -0.34 16.24
C LEU A 203 -1.39 1.12 16.37
N SER A 204 -0.19 1.35 16.92
CA SER A 204 0.38 2.69 17.04
C SER A 204 0.69 3.32 15.68
N VAL A 205 1.20 2.54 14.72
CA VAL A 205 1.46 3.01 13.36
C VAL A 205 0.14 3.30 12.62
N ASP A 206 -0.88 2.48 12.84
CA ASP A 206 -2.21 2.71 12.28
C ASP A 206 -2.85 3.98 12.82
N ILE A 207 -2.73 4.25 14.13
CA ILE A 207 -3.15 5.54 14.72
C ILE A 207 -2.43 6.71 14.03
N ILE A 208 -1.12 6.60 13.80
CA ILE A 208 -0.36 7.63 13.07
C ILE A 208 -0.93 7.83 11.66
N ILE A 209 -1.23 6.76 10.92
CA ILE A 209 -1.80 6.84 9.57
C ILE A 209 -3.20 7.49 9.58
N VAL A 210 -4.04 7.14 10.55
CA VAL A 210 -5.37 7.75 10.74
C VAL A 210 -5.23 9.25 11.00
N VAL A 211 -4.34 9.65 11.92
CA VAL A 211 -4.08 11.07 12.24
C VAL A 211 -3.58 11.82 11.00
N GLN A 212 -2.61 11.26 10.27
CA GLN A 212 -2.10 11.85 9.03
C GLN A 212 -3.22 12.04 7.99
N THR A 213 -4.15 11.09 7.90
CA THR A 213 -5.29 11.16 6.97
C THR A 213 -6.26 12.27 7.33
N ILE A 214 -6.52 12.50 8.62
CA ILE A 214 -7.38 13.59 9.09
C ILE A 214 -6.72 14.94 8.81
N ILE A 215 -5.44 15.11 9.15
CA ILE A 215 -4.70 16.37 9.00
C ILE A 215 -4.54 16.72 7.52
N TYR A 216 -3.97 15.82 6.72
CA TYR A 216 -3.71 16.07 5.30
C TYR A 216 -5.01 16.11 4.49
N GLY A 217 -6.03 15.36 4.87
CA GLY A 217 -7.36 15.41 4.26
C GLY A 217 -8.10 16.74 4.50
N ARG A 218 -7.84 17.44 5.62
CA ARG A 218 -8.35 18.81 5.85
C ARG A 218 -7.57 19.82 4.99
N ARG A 219 -6.24 19.71 4.96
CA ARG A 219 -5.37 20.61 4.18
C ARG A 219 -5.67 20.56 2.68
N MET A 220 -5.85 19.37 2.11
CA MET A 220 -6.19 19.21 0.68
C MET A 220 -7.55 19.82 0.34
N ARG A 221 -8.57 19.65 1.21
CA ARG A 221 -9.89 20.28 1.00
C ARG A 221 -9.82 21.81 1.06
N ALA A 222 -9.03 22.36 1.98
CA ALA A 222 -8.83 23.80 2.10
C ALA A 222 -8.12 24.41 0.87
N LEU A 223 -7.17 23.70 0.26
CA LEU A 223 -6.47 24.14 -0.95
C LEU A 223 -7.29 23.93 -2.25
N GLN A 224 -8.14 22.90 -2.31
CA GLN A 224 -8.99 22.63 -3.48
C GLN A 224 -10.06 23.72 -3.69
N TYR A 225 -10.66 24.20 -2.58
CA TYR A 225 -11.78 25.15 -2.60
C TYR A 225 -11.51 26.45 -3.40
N PRO A 226 -10.41 27.19 -3.17
CA PRO A 226 -10.12 28.41 -3.94
C PRO A 226 -9.79 28.12 -5.42
N VAL A 227 -9.16 26.97 -5.73
CA VAL A 227 -8.78 26.60 -7.10
C VAL A 227 -10.01 26.26 -7.93
N THR A 228 -10.93 25.45 -7.41
CA THR A 228 -12.17 25.10 -8.13
C THR A 228 -13.00 26.34 -8.42
N ILE A 229 -13.13 27.26 -7.46
CA ILE A 229 -13.84 28.53 -7.65
C ILE A 229 -13.15 29.39 -8.73
N ALA A 230 -11.82 29.48 -8.72
CA ALA A 230 -11.08 30.25 -9.72
C ALA A 230 -11.23 29.67 -11.14
N VAL A 231 -11.19 28.34 -11.28
CA VAL A 231 -11.38 27.65 -12.57
C VAL A 231 -12.81 27.83 -13.07
N THR A 232 -13.82 27.64 -12.23
CA THR A 232 -15.23 27.83 -12.61
C THR A 232 -15.50 29.26 -13.05
N LYS A 233 -15.00 30.26 -12.31
CA LYS A 233 -15.11 31.68 -12.70
C LYS A 233 -14.43 31.98 -14.03
N LYS A 234 -13.23 31.41 -14.28
CA LYS A 234 -12.53 31.58 -15.55
C LYS A 234 -13.30 30.95 -16.72
N PHE A 235 -13.90 29.78 -16.50
CA PHE A 235 -14.72 29.12 -17.49
C PHE A 235 -16.00 29.92 -17.79
N GLU A 236 -16.68 30.46 -16.78
CA GLU A 236 -17.85 31.34 -16.94
C GLU A 236 -17.53 32.61 -17.72
N MET A 237 -16.43 33.30 -17.40
CA MET A 237 -15.98 34.49 -18.14
C MET A 237 -15.64 34.15 -19.60
N THR A 238 -14.97 33.03 -19.84
CA THR A 238 -14.62 32.58 -21.21
C THR A 238 -15.88 32.25 -22.00
N ASN A 239 -16.86 31.59 -21.37
CA ASN A 239 -18.12 31.22 -22.00
C ASN A 239 -19.00 32.45 -22.30
N GLN A 240 -19.00 33.47 -21.43
CA GLN A 240 -19.66 34.75 -21.68
C GLN A 240 -19.01 35.55 -22.82
N TYR A 241 -17.67 35.56 -22.90
CA TYR A 241 -16.95 36.21 -23.99
C TYR A 241 -17.24 35.56 -25.34
N SER A 242 -17.19 34.22 -25.42
CA SER A 242 -17.52 33.47 -26.65
C SER A 242 -18.97 33.73 -27.10
N ARG A 243 -19.92 33.85 -26.17
CA ARG A 243 -21.33 34.13 -26.47
C ARG A 243 -21.57 35.57 -26.95
N LYS A 244 -20.82 36.55 -26.44
CA LYS A 244 -20.86 37.93 -26.96
C LYS A 244 -20.24 38.02 -28.36
N LYS A 245 -19.14 37.31 -28.60
CA LYS A 245 -18.47 37.28 -29.90
C LYS A 245 -19.38 36.67 -30.98
N SER A 246 -20.04 35.54 -30.69
CA SER A 246 -20.98 34.92 -31.65
C SER A 246 -22.17 35.81 -32.00
N VAL A 247 -22.71 36.58 -31.05
CA VAL A 247 -23.80 37.55 -31.31
C VAL A 247 -23.32 38.76 -32.12
N THR A 248 -22.06 39.16 -31.95
CA THR A 248 -21.48 40.28 -32.69
C THR A 248 -21.13 39.87 -34.12
N ASP A 249 -20.63 38.65 -34.32
CA ASP A 249 -20.29 38.10 -35.64
C ASP A 249 -21.56 37.83 -36.48
N LEU A 250 -22.68 37.43 -35.85
CA LEU A 250 -24.00 37.29 -36.50
C LEU A 250 -24.59 38.63 -36.98
N LYS A 251 -24.28 39.74 -36.31
CA LYS A 251 -24.72 41.09 -36.72
C LYS A 251 -23.88 41.68 -37.85
N ASN A 252 -22.63 41.25 -38.00
CA ASN A 252 -21.68 41.85 -38.95
C ASN A 252 -21.48 41.03 -40.25
N GLY A 253 -22.19 39.92 -40.45
CA GLY A 253 -22.21 39.22 -41.74
C GLY A 253 -20.84 38.70 -42.23
N THR A 254 -19.91 38.43 -41.31
CA THR A 254 -18.57 37.90 -41.67
C THR A 254 -18.50 36.41 -41.42
N ASN A 255 -18.51 35.62 -42.50
CA ASN A 255 -18.30 34.17 -42.49
C ASN A 255 -16.81 33.82 -42.34
N ASN A 256 -16.21 34.05 -41.18
CA ASN A 256 -14.90 33.46 -40.85
C ASN A 256 -14.94 32.72 -39.51
N PRO A 257 -14.47 31.46 -39.43
CA PRO A 257 -14.51 30.68 -38.20
C PRO A 257 -13.55 31.26 -37.14
N PRO A 258 -13.86 31.14 -35.84
CA PRO A 258 -13.08 31.78 -34.80
C PRO A 258 -11.77 31.02 -34.54
N VAL A 259 -10.63 31.65 -34.85
CA VAL A 259 -9.31 31.22 -34.38
C VAL A 259 -9.12 31.74 -32.95
N LEU A 260 -9.05 30.83 -31.98
CA LEU A 260 -8.77 31.12 -30.57
C LEU A 260 -7.33 30.71 -30.23
N CYS A 261 -6.37 31.60 -30.52
CA CYS A 261 -5.03 31.55 -29.94
C CYS A 261 -4.63 32.98 -29.58
N SER A 262 -4.67 33.34 -28.30
CA SER A 262 -4.04 34.56 -27.79
C SER A 262 -2.89 34.15 -26.87
N ASN A 263 -1.68 34.48 -27.30
CA ASN A 263 -0.48 34.48 -26.46
C ASN A 263 -0.43 35.84 -25.74
N GLY A 264 -0.62 35.84 -24.42
CA GLY A 264 -0.51 37.03 -23.57
C GLY A 264 0.08 36.66 -22.19
N PRO A 265 0.79 37.58 -21.53
CA PRO A 265 1.69 37.27 -20.42
C PRO A 265 0.91 36.87 -19.15
N PHE A 266 1.38 35.79 -18.53
CA PHE A 266 0.86 35.20 -17.31
C PHE A 266 1.07 36.14 -16.12
N LEU A 267 0.00 36.42 -15.34
CA LEU A 267 0.11 37.07 -14.03
C LEU A 267 1.13 36.33 -13.18
N GLY A 268 2.17 37.04 -12.73
CA GLY A 268 3.29 36.55 -11.91
C GLY A 268 2.88 35.97 -10.55
N LEU A 269 2.37 34.74 -10.56
CA LEU A 269 2.17 33.88 -9.41
C LEU A 269 2.87 32.55 -9.68
N ASP A 270 4.07 32.39 -9.11
CA ASP A 270 4.85 31.16 -9.14
C ASP A 270 4.15 30.05 -8.35
N LEU A 271 3.27 29.31 -9.02
CA LEU A 271 2.69 28.06 -8.52
C LEU A 271 3.28 26.87 -9.31
N PRO A 272 3.88 25.86 -8.65
CA PRO A 272 4.75 24.86 -9.30
C PRO A 272 4.00 23.76 -10.09
N ILE A 273 2.74 23.97 -10.48
CA ILE A 273 1.86 22.90 -10.97
C ILE A 273 1.74 22.86 -12.51
N TRP A 274 2.16 23.89 -13.24
CA TRP A 274 2.06 23.92 -14.70
C TRP A 274 3.35 23.48 -15.39
N LYS A 275 3.63 22.17 -15.37
CA LYS A 275 4.42 21.53 -16.43
C LYS A 275 3.55 20.55 -17.20
N CYS A 276 3.32 20.91 -18.47
CA CYS A 276 2.81 20.10 -19.58
C CYS A 276 1.29 19.85 -19.63
N ALA A 277 0.59 20.76 -20.31
CA ALA A 277 -0.61 20.44 -21.08
C ALA A 277 -0.38 20.88 -22.55
N CYS A 278 0.36 20.08 -23.31
CA CYS A 278 0.36 20.16 -24.77
C CYS A 278 -0.62 19.09 -25.28
N ALA A 279 -1.85 19.49 -25.60
CA ALA A 279 -2.79 18.65 -26.33
C ALA A 279 -2.54 18.83 -27.84
N LYS A 280 -2.07 17.78 -28.50
CA LYS A 280 -2.02 17.70 -29.96
C LYS A 280 -3.43 17.37 -30.45
N TRP A 281 -4.16 18.38 -30.93
CA TRP A 281 -5.47 18.21 -31.56
C TRP A 281 -5.27 17.89 -33.04
N ASN A 282 -5.53 16.64 -33.44
CA ASN A 282 -5.76 16.31 -34.84
C ASN A 282 -7.27 16.40 -35.10
N LEU A 283 -7.60 17.15 -36.15
CA LEU A 283 -8.94 17.34 -36.70
C LEU A 283 -9.42 16.04 -37.35
N GLU A 284 -10.49 15.44 -36.84
CA GLU A 284 -11.61 14.87 -37.61
C GLU A 284 -12.62 14.25 -36.65
N ASP A 285 -13.87 14.67 -36.81
CA ASP A 285 -15.15 14.08 -36.36
C ASP A 285 -16.02 14.88 -35.38
N ARG A 286 -17.30 14.91 -35.76
CA ARG A 286 -18.38 15.84 -35.41
C ARG A 286 -19.07 15.52 -34.07
N CYS A 287 -19.48 16.58 -33.38
CA CYS A 287 -20.57 16.76 -32.41
C CYS A 287 -21.18 15.55 -31.66
N ALA A 288 -21.02 15.53 -30.31
CA ALA A 288 -22.11 15.52 -29.31
C ALA A 288 -21.54 15.61 -27.87
N PRO A 289 -22.15 16.37 -26.93
CA PRO A 289 -21.71 16.42 -25.55
C PRO A 289 -22.41 15.33 -24.72
N SER A 290 -21.67 14.33 -24.28
CA SER A 290 -22.00 13.59 -23.06
C SER A 290 -20.82 13.75 -22.10
N ILE A 291 -21.06 14.47 -21.01
CA ILE A 291 -20.06 14.69 -19.96
C ILE A 291 -20.08 13.44 -19.09
N ASN A 292 -19.08 12.57 -19.25
CA ASN A 292 -18.80 11.49 -18.31
C ASN A 292 -17.51 11.86 -17.55
N TRP A 293 -17.62 12.09 -16.25
CA TRP A 293 -16.55 12.63 -15.40
C TRP A 293 -15.47 11.61 -14.98
N GLU A 294 -15.42 10.42 -15.59
CA GLU A 294 -14.66 9.28 -15.05
C GLU A 294 -13.18 9.16 -15.47
N THR A 295 -12.62 10.06 -16.29
CA THR A 295 -11.23 9.88 -16.76
C THR A 295 -10.39 11.15 -16.67
N TYR A 296 -10.17 11.63 -15.45
CA TYR A 296 -8.98 12.44 -15.15
C TYR A 296 -7.81 11.52 -14.82
N GLU A 297 -7.19 10.96 -15.85
CA GLU A 297 -5.89 10.32 -15.72
C GLU A 297 -4.82 11.42 -15.64
N VAL A 298 -4.50 11.84 -14.41
CA VAL A 298 -3.33 12.67 -14.14
C VAL A 298 -2.11 11.86 -14.55
N ARG A 299 -1.50 12.21 -15.70
CA ARG A 299 -0.22 11.67 -16.14
C ARG A 299 0.88 12.18 -15.21
N SER A 300 0.97 11.55 -14.04
CA SER A 300 2.01 11.79 -13.05
C SER A 300 3.36 11.47 -13.67
N ASP A 301 4.24 12.46 -13.68
CA ASP A 301 5.61 12.37 -14.17
C ASP A 301 6.32 11.17 -13.51
N ARG A 302 6.61 10.14 -14.32
CA ARG A 302 7.14 8.83 -13.86
C ARG A 302 8.50 8.93 -13.17
N ARG A 303 9.21 10.07 -13.30
CA ARG A 303 10.55 10.28 -12.72
C ARG A 303 10.58 10.67 -11.24
N CYS A 304 9.50 11.25 -10.68
CA CYS A 304 9.43 11.55 -9.24
C CYS A 304 8.86 10.40 -8.40
N LEU A 305 8.02 9.55 -9.00
CA LEU A 305 7.48 8.37 -8.32
C LEU A 305 8.59 7.34 -8.06
N THR A 306 9.50 7.12 -9.01
CA THR A 306 10.57 6.12 -8.89
C THR A 306 11.51 6.39 -7.71
N THR A 307 11.93 7.64 -7.48
CA THR A 307 12.79 8.00 -6.32
C THR A 307 12.06 7.88 -4.98
N SER A 308 10.77 8.20 -4.92
CA SER A 308 9.96 8.01 -3.72
C SER A 308 9.76 6.53 -3.38
N TRP A 309 9.62 5.65 -4.37
CA TRP A 309 9.49 4.21 -4.16
C TRP A 309 10.81 3.56 -3.71
N ILE A 310 11.94 3.97 -4.30
CA ILE A 310 13.30 3.48 -3.96
C ILE A 310 13.64 3.71 -2.48
N VAL A 311 13.32 4.89 -1.93
CA VAL A 311 13.61 5.22 -0.52
C VAL A 311 12.74 4.41 0.44
N THR A 312 11.44 4.22 0.15
CA THR A 312 10.57 3.37 0.98
C THR A 312 10.92 1.89 0.95
N LYS A 313 11.45 1.39 -0.17
CA LYS A 313 11.87 -0.02 -0.29
C LYS A 313 13.15 -0.32 0.48
N ASN A 314 14.09 0.61 0.48
CA ASN A 314 15.24 0.55 1.39
C ASN A 314 14.79 0.66 2.85
N LEU A 315 13.72 1.39 3.16
CA LEU A 315 13.20 1.51 4.52
C LEU A 315 12.62 0.19 5.06
N TYR A 316 11.92 -0.62 4.23
CA TYR A 316 11.47 -1.96 4.63
C TYR A 316 12.64 -2.84 5.08
N TRP A 317 13.70 -2.92 4.27
CA TRP A 317 14.87 -3.75 4.56
C TRP A 317 15.84 -3.12 5.58
N MET A 318 15.90 -1.79 5.69
CA MET A 318 16.64 -1.08 6.74
C MET A 318 15.95 -1.20 8.10
N PHE A 319 14.64 -1.07 8.19
CA PHE A 319 13.93 -1.33 9.45
C PHE A 319 13.96 -2.81 9.78
N PHE A 320 13.81 -3.71 8.81
CA PHE A 320 14.05 -5.14 9.01
C PHE A 320 15.44 -5.40 9.61
N THR A 321 16.51 -4.90 8.98
CA THR A 321 17.88 -5.11 9.50
C THR A 321 18.14 -4.35 10.80
N ARG A 322 17.61 -3.14 11.00
CA ARG A 322 17.80 -2.36 12.23
C ARG A 322 16.95 -2.84 13.39
N VAL A 323 15.71 -3.29 13.18
CA VAL A 323 14.86 -3.90 14.21
C VAL A 323 15.44 -5.25 14.61
N ILE A 324 15.90 -6.06 13.65
CA ILE A 324 16.71 -7.25 13.95
C ILE A 324 17.93 -6.85 14.78
N CYS A 325 18.68 -5.83 14.36
CA CYS A 325 19.89 -5.40 15.08
C CYS A 325 19.57 -4.87 16.49
N ILE A 326 18.50 -4.10 16.68
CA ILE A 326 18.06 -3.54 17.98
C ILE A 326 17.51 -4.64 18.90
N VAL A 327 16.70 -5.56 18.38
CA VAL A 327 16.20 -6.71 19.13
C VAL A 327 17.36 -7.64 19.50
N THR A 328 18.30 -7.87 18.59
CA THR A 328 19.52 -8.66 18.87
C THR A 328 20.42 -7.96 19.91
N LEU A 329 20.60 -6.62 19.81
CA LEU A 329 21.39 -5.82 20.77
C LEU A 329 20.74 -5.75 22.16
N HIS A 330 19.41 -5.62 22.23
CA HIS A 330 18.70 -5.64 23.52
C HIS A 330 18.67 -7.04 24.13
N LEU A 331 18.59 -8.11 23.33
CA LEU A 331 18.66 -9.48 23.85
C LEU A 331 20.08 -9.85 24.33
N ILE A 332 21.14 -9.32 23.70
CA ILE A 332 22.52 -9.47 24.17
C ILE A 332 22.72 -8.73 25.51
N ASN A 333 22.18 -7.51 25.66
CA ASN A 333 22.27 -6.72 26.89
C ASN A 333 21.35 -7.19 28.04
N PHE A 334 20.38 -8.06 27.78
CA PHE A 334 19.49 -8.60 28.82
C PHE A 334 19.99 -9.93 29.41
N TYR A 335 21.04 -10.52 28.81
CA TYR A 335 21.62 -11.81 29.21
C TYR A 335 23.10 -11.72 29.66
N GLN A 336 23.66 -10.51 29.73
CA GLN A 336 24.80 -10.18 30.59
C GLN A 336 24.28 -9.56 31.88
#